data_AF-A0A9Q5ZZM7-F1
#
_entry.id   AF-A0A9Q5ZZM7-F1
#
_cell.length_a   1.000
_cell.length_b   1.000
_cell.length_c   1.000
_cell.angle_alpha   90.00
_cell.angle_beta   90.00
_cell.angle_gamma   90.00
#
_symmetry.space_group_name_H-M   'P 1'
#
loop_
_entity.id
_entity.type
_entity.pdbx_description
1 polymer ?
#
loop_
_entity_poly.entity_id
_entity_poly.type
_entity_poly.pdbx_seq_one_letter_code
_entity_poly.pdbx_strand_id
1 'polypeptide(L)'
;LLRALTDFKRAFDLNLRVKNMLPSLYREDPEFYENMRIQDLAQNIHKLIEHHNLPDLMFRAFEVLPSMVMTPYAAFQKELHGQTEEVYLEEMVGRVNANMILPYPPGVPLVMPGEMITEESRPVLEFLQMLCEIGAHYPGFETDIHGAYRQADGRYTVKVLKEENNK
;
A
#
# COMPACT_ATOMS: atom_id res chain seq x y z
N LEU A 1 -1.70 -15.50 24.73
CA LEU A 1 -0.83 -14.42 24.23
C LEU A 1 0.56 -14.41 24.87
N LEU A 2 0.70 -14.24 26.19
CA LEU A 2 2.02 -14.10 26.84
C LEU A 2 3.01 -15.25 26.54
N ARG A 3 2.54 -16.50 26.58
CA ARG A 3 3.37 -17.66 26.23
C ARG A 3 3.82 -17.64 24.76
N ALA A 4 2.93 -17.23 23.85
CA ALA A 4 3.25 -17.13 22.43
C ALA A 4 4.35 -16.09 22.15
N LEU A 5 4.35 -14.95 22.86
CA LEU A 5 5.41 -13.93 22.72
C LEU A 5 6.78 -14.44 23.21
N THR A 6 6.80 -15.16 24.33
CA THR A 6 8.04 -15.76 24.85
C THR A 6 8.55 -16.89 23.96
N ASP A 7 7.66 -17.71 23.40
CA ASP A 7 8.04 -18.73 22.42
C ASP A 7 8.50 -18.13 21.08
N PHE A 8 7.88 -17.03 20.62
CA PHE A 8 8.35 -16.28 19.45
C PHE A 8 9.78 -15.79 19.65
N LYS A 9 10.07 -15.11 20.76
CA LYS A 9 11.43 -14.66 21.07
C LYS A 9 12.41 -15.82 21.13
N ARG A 10 12.06 -16.91 21.82
CA ARG A 10 12.91 -18.11 21.90
C ARG A 10 13.21 -18.71 20.51
N ALA A 11 12.20 -18.84 19.65
CA ALA A 11 12.35 -19.35 18.29
C ALA A 11 13.18 -18.41 17.40
N PHE A 12 13.00 -17.10 17.57
CA PHE A 12 13.79 -16.08 16.91
C PHE A 12 15.27 -16.14 17.32
N ASP A 13 15.55 -16.24 18.62
CA ASP A 13 16.91 -16.32 19.16
C ASP A 13 17.62 -17.62 18.72
N LEU A 14 16.88 -18.72 18.53
CA LEU A 14 17.38 -19.98 17.96
C LEU A 14 17.58 -19.95 16.43
N ASN A 15 17.21 -18.85 15.79
CA ASN A 15 17.27 -18.63 14.35
C ASN A 15 16.69 -19.81 13.53
N LEU A 16 15.48 -20.25 13.87
CA LEU A 16 14.81 -21.36 13.20
C LEU A 16 14.56 -21.05 11.71
N ARG A 17 14.47 -22.10 10.87
CA ARG A 17 14.07 -21.96 9.46
C ARG A 17 12.62 -21.47 9.36
N VAL A 18 12.34 -20.64 8.35
CA VAL A 18 10.97 -20.14 8.07
C VAL A 18 10.01 -21.32 7.91
N LYS A 19 10.41 -22.36 7.16
CA LYS A 19 9.69 -23.63 7.02
C LYS A 19 9.20 -24.27 8.34
N ASN A 20 9.99 -24.17 9.41
CA ASN A 20 9.68 -24.78 10.70
C ASN A 20 8.88 -23.85 11.61
N MET A 21 9.20 -22.54 11.59
CA MET A 21 8.58 -21.55 12.49
C MET A 21 7.27 -20.99 11.93
N LEU A 22 7.20 -20.76 10.63
CA LEU A 22 6.07 -20.18 9.90
C LEU A 22 5.67 -21.09 8.72
N PRO A 23 5.09 -22.27 8.99
CA PRO A 23 4.78 -23.25 7.95
C PRO A 23 3.69 -22.80 6.99
N SER A 24 2.84 -21.84 7.37
CA SER A 24 1.86 -21.23 6.46
C SER A 24 2.54 -20.35 5.41
N LEU A 25 3.42 -19.44 5.85
CA LEU A 25 4.19 -18.56 4.96
C LEU A 25 5.06 -19.37 3.99
N TYR A 26 5.70 -20.44 4.48
CA TYR A 26 6.46 -21.35 3.63
C TYR A 26 5.61 -22.01 2.53
N ARG A 27 4.30 -22.22 2.75
CA ARG A 27 3.42 -22.81 1.72
C ARG A 27 3.03 -21.83 0.61
N GLU A 28 3.17 -20.53 0.85
CA GLU A 28 2.88 -19.51 -0.17
C GLU A 28 3.93 -19.54 -1.28
N ASP A 29 5.21 -19.64 -0.90
CA ASP A 29 6.30 -19.87 -1.84
C ASP A 29 7.40 -20.77 -1.21
N PRO A 30 7.31 -22.10 -1.40
CA PRO A 30 8.28 -23.03 -0.85
C PRO A 30 9.70 -22.83 -1.39
N GLU A 31 9.85 -22.42 -2.65
CA GLU A 31 11.15 -22.26 -3.29
C GLU A 31 11.88 -21.03 -2.73
N PHE A 32 11.16 -19.91 -2.61
CA PHE A 32 11.69 -18.67 -2.04
C PHE A 32 12.12 -18.84 -0.58
N TYR A 33 11.33 -19.57 0.23
CA TYR A 33 11.56 -19.71 1.67
C TYR A 33 12.35 -20.95 2.11
N GLU A 34 12.77 -21.84 1.20
CA GLU A 34 13.35 -23.17 1.55
C GLU A 34 14.53 -23.09 2.52
N ASN A 35 15.46 -22.19 2.25
CA ASN A 35 16.71 -22.05 3.02
C ASN A 35 16.72 -20.84 3.96
N MET A 36 15.66 -20.02 3.94
CA MET A 36 15.58 -18.79 4.72
C MET A 36 15.38 -19.08 6.20
N ARG A 37 16.07 -18.35 7.06
CA ARG A 37 15.86 -18.37 8.51
C ARG A 37 15.13 -17.11 8.99
N ILE A 38 14.54 -17.20 10.18
CA ILE A 38 13.69 -16.13 10.70
C ILE A 38 14.45 -14.81 10.93
N GLN A 39 15.74 -14.86 11.32
CA GLN A 39 16.52 -13.64 11.48
C GLN A 39 16.85 -12.99 10.14
N ASP A 40 17.10 -13.78 9.09
CA ASP A 40 17.35 -13.27 7.74
C ASP A 40 16.11 -12.56 7.20
N LEU A 41 14.93 -13.20 7.34
CA LEU A 41 13.65 -12.62 6.96
C LEU A 41 13.41 -11.28 7.68
N ALA A 42 13.59 -11.25 9.01
CA ALA A 42 13.39 -10.05 9.79
C ALA A 42 14.38 -8.93 9.42
N GLN A 43 15.65 -9.25 9.24
CA GLN A 43 16.67 -8.27 8.86
C GLN A 43 16.41 -7.71 7.47
N ASN A 44 16.00 -8.53 6.51
CA ASN A 44 15.78 -8.05 5.15
C ASN A 44 14.54 -7.16 5.05
N ILE A 45 13.42 -7.54 5.69
CA ILE A 45 12.23 -6.68 5.76
C ILE A 45 12.57 -5.37 6.47
N HIS A 46 13.31 -5.43 7.58
CA HIS A 46 13.74 -4.22 8.28
C HIS A 46 14.61 -3.31 7.42
N LYS A 47 15.57 -3.87 6.68
CA LYS A 47 16.39 -3.11 5.73
C LYS A 47 15.58 -2.46 4.61
N LEU A 48 14.52 -3.12 4.12
CA LEU A 48 13.61 -2.49 3.16
C LEU A 48 12.89 -1.29 3.78
N ILE A 49 12.38 -1.43 5.01
CA ILE A 49 11.75 -0.32 5.75
C ILE A 49 12.71 0.86 5.93
N GLU A 50 13.97 0.59 6.30
CA GLU A 50 15.01 1.61 6.43
C GLU A 50 15.38 2.24 5.07
N HIS A 51 15.56 1.42 4.04
CA HIS A 51 15.96 1.86 2.70
C HIS A 51 14.93 2.80 2.07
N HIS A 52 13.65 2.45 2.19
CA HIS A 52 12.54 3.25 1.67
C HIS A 52 12.10 4.37 2.62
N ASN A 53 12.71 4.48 3.81
CA ASN A 53 12.37 5.50 4.81
C ASN A 53 10.85 5.56 5.11
N LEU A 54 10.23 4.39 5.26
CA LEU A 54 8.77 4.23 5.37
C LEU A 54 8.14 5.12 6.46
N PRO A 55 8.70 5.23 7.69
CA PRO A 55 8.08 6.04 8.75
C PRO A 55 7.99 7.52 8.41
N ASP A 56 9.01 8.08 7.75
CA ASP A 56 9.06 9.50 7.37
C ASP A 56 8.13 9.79 6.19
N LEU A 57 8.11 8.92 5.17
CA LEU A 57 7.17 9.05 4.06
C LEU A 57 5.72 8.95 4.54
N MET A 58 5.43 7.99 5.42
CA MET A 58 4.11 7.87 6.04
C MET A 58 3.76 9.16 6.79
N PHE A 59 4.66 9.68 7.63
CA PHE A 59 4.41 10.93 8.36
C PHE A 59 4.11 12.09 7.40
N ARG A 60 4.95 12.32 6.39
CA ARG A 60 4.77 13.40 5.41
C ARG A 60 3.49 13.25 4.57
N ALA A 61 3.09 12.03 4.23
CA ALA A 61 1.88 11.78 3.46
C ALA A 61 0.60 12.17 4.21
N PHE A 62 0.57 12.03 5.54
CA PHE A 62 -0.60 12.36 6.35
C PHE A 62 -0.61 13.80 6.91
N GLU A 63 0.49 14.55 6.80
CA GLU A 63 0.57 15.95 7.22
C GLU A 63 -0.06 16.92 6.22
N VAL A 64 -0.07 16.58 4.92
CA VAL A 64 -0.65 17.43 3.87
C VAL A 64 -1.90 16.76 3.32
N LEU A 65 -3.05 17.42 3.51
CA LEU A 65 -4.31 16.93 2.96
C LEU A 65 -4.36 17.14 1.44
N PRO A 66 -4.88 16.15 0.68
CA PRO A 66 -5.28 16.34 -0.70
C PRO A 66 -6.30 17.49 -0.86
N SER A 67 -6.37 18.08 -2.06
CA SER A 67 -7.30 19.18 -2.34
C SER A 67 -8.71 18.66 -2.58
N MET A 68 -9.69 19.08 -1.77
CA MET A 68 -11.09 18.74 -1.99
C MET A 68 -11.68 19.58 -3.13
N VAL A 69 -11.73 19.00 -4.33
CA VAL A 69 -12.29 19.64 -5.54
C VAL A 69 -13.82 19.62 -5.52
N MET A 70 -14.40 18.55 -4.99
CA MET A 70 -15.84 18.41 -4.78
C MET A 70 -16.14 17.56 -3.56
N THR A 71 -17.38 17.59 -3.10
CA THR A 71 -17.79 16.77 -1.96
C THR A 71 -17.82 15.28 -2.35
N PRO A 72 -17.62 14.35 -1.39
CA PRO A 72 -17.75 12.92 -1.66
C PRO A 72 -19.12 12.54 -2.24
N TYR A 73 -20.17 13.26 -1.85
CA TYR A 73 -21.50 13.09 -2.43
C TYR A 73 -21.49 13.39 -3.94
N ALA A 74 -20.92 14.52 -4.36
CA ALA A 74 -20.85 14.89 -5.77
C ALA A 74 -19.98 13.92 -6.58
N ALA A 75 -18.85 13.48 -6.03
CA ALA A 75 -18.00 12.47 -6.65
C ALA A 75 -18.74 11.14 -6.83
N PHE A 76 -19.46 10.69 -5.81
CA PHE A 76 -20.27 9.48 -5.88
C PHE A 76 -21.43 9.60 -6.87
N GLN A 77 -22.07 10.77 -6.98
CA GLN A 77 -23.06 11.01 -8.03
C GLN A 77 -22.44 10.85 -9.42
N LYS A 78 -21.24 11.39 -9.68
CA LYS A 78 -20.54 11.20 -10.96
C LYS A 78 -20.21 9.72 -11.23
N GLU A 79 -19.82 8.98 -10.20
CA GLU A 79 -19.61 7.54 -10.29
C GLU A 79 -20.89 6.78 -10.69
N LEU A 80 -22.04 7.10 -10.09
CA LEU A 80 -23.32 6.49 -10.44
C LEU A 80 -23.71 6.74 -11.92
N HIS A 81 -23.25 7.84 -12.50
CA HIS A 81 -23.45 8.15 -13.92
C HIS A 81 -22.40 7.50 -14.85
N GLY A 82 -21.53 6.63 -14.33
CA GLY A 82 -20.49 5.96 -15.12
C GLY A 82 -19.38 6.90 -15.62
N GLN A 83 -19.20 8.05 -14.95
CA GLN A 83 -18.21 9.06 -15.30
C GLN A 83 -16.85 8.80 -14.63
N THR A 84 -16.43 7.54 -14.58
CA THR A 84 -15.17 7.10 -13.98
C THR A 84 -14.32 6.33 -14.95
N GLU A 85 -13.01 6.38 -14.74
CA GLU A 85 -12.03 5.58 -15.47
C GLU A 85 -10.91 5.14 -14.52
N GLU A 86 -10.18 4.10 -14.92
CA GLU A 86 -9.00 3.66 -14.20
C GLU A 86 -7.75 4.27 -14.84
N VAL A 87 -6.88 4.80 -14.00
CA VAL A 87 -5.56 5.32 -14.37
C VAL A 87 -4.49 4.65 -13.54
N TYR A 88 -3.26 4.64 -14.02
CA TYR A 88 -2.15 4.15 -13.20
C TYR A 88 -1.94 5.07 -11.99
N LEU A 89 -1.47 4.49 -10.88
CA LEU A 89 -1.20 5.22 -9.65
C LEU A 89 -0.26 6.42 -9.89
N GLU A 90 0.75 6.26 -10.75
CA GLU A 90 1.70 7.31 -11.14
C GLU A 90 1.04 8.50 -11.86
N GLU A 91 -0.14 8.29 -12.46
CA GLU A 91 -0.86 9.26 -13.29
C GLU A 91 -2.00 9.95 -12.54
N MET A 92 -2.16 9.70 -11.24
CA MET A 92 -3.29 10.20 -10.47
C MET A 92 -3.18 11.69 -10.06
N VAL A 93 -2.00 12.30 -10.18
CA VAL A 93 -1.79 13.72 -9.85
C VAL A 93 -2.62 14.57 -10.80
N GLY A 94 -3.38 15.52 -10.24
CA GLY A 94 -4.31 16.36 -11.01
C GLY A 94 -5.62 15.67 -11.38
N ARG A 95 -5.83 14.42 -10.98
CA ARG A 95 -7.08 13.67 -11.21
C ARG A 95 -7.94 13.66 -9.94
N VAL A 96 -9.26 13.77 -10.11
CA VAL A 96 -10.21 13.69 -9.00
C VAL A 96 -10.51 12.22 -8.69
N ASN A 97 -10.22 11.79 -7.46
CA ASN A 97 -10.43 10.41 -7.04
C ASN A 97 -11.93 10.10 -6.94
N ALA A 98 -12.34 8.95 -7.48
CA ALA A 98 -13.71 8.47 -7.37
C ALA A 98 -13.91 7.64 -6.09
N ASN A 99 -12.90 6.87 -5.71
CA ASN A 99 -12.92 6.01 -4.53
C ASN A 99 -12.10 6.58 -3.39
N MET A 100 -12.39 6.11 -2.17
CA MET A 100 -11.49 6.30 -1.03
C MET A 100 -10.25 5.43 -1.20
N ILE A 101 -9.07 6.00 -0.92
CA ILE A 101 -7.81 5.27 -0.84
C ILE A 101 -7.43 5.12 0.63
N LEU A 102 -7.29 3.86 1.07
CA LEU A 102 -7.04 3.48 2.46
C LEU A 102 -5.88 2.47 2.51
N PRO A 103 -4.65 2.94 2.74
CA PRO A 103 -3.46 2.08 2.81
C PRO A 103 -3.28 1.43 4.18
N TYR A 104 -2.73 0.22 4.19
CA TYR A 104 -2.25 -0.48 5.38
C TYR A 104 -0.74 -0.73 5.28
N PRO A 105 0.08 -0.13 6.16
CA PRO A 105 -0.26 0.82 7.24
C PRO A 105 -0.60 2.25 6.72
N PRO A 106 -1.18 3.14 7.56
CA PRO A 106 -1.59 2.94 8.95
C PRO A 106 -3.05 2.47 9.14
N GLY A 107 -3.82 2.29 8.05
CA GLY A 107 -5.22 1.88 8.14
C GLY A 107 -6.19 3.03 8.46
N VAL A 108 -5.82 4.26 8.09
CA VAL A 108 -6.70 5.44 8.13
C VAL A 108 -6.84 6.03 6.72
N PRO A 109 -7.99 6.64 6.36
CA PRO A 109 -8.21 7.16 5.03
C PRO A 109 -7.14 8.19 4.64
N LEU A 110 -6.51 7.98 3.48
CA LEU A 110 -5.50 8.88 2.95
C LEU A 110 -6.07 9.81 1.87
N VAL A 111 -7.01 9.31 1.06
CA VAL A 111 -7.71 10.10 0.04
C VAL A 111 -9.20 9.79 0.09
N MET A 112 -10.05 10.82 0.04
CA MET A 112 -11.50 10.70 -0.05
C MET A 112 -12.01 10.85 -1.48
N PRO A 113 -13.21 10.31 -1.81
CA PRO A 113 -13.90 10.63 -3.05
C PRO A 113 -14.07 12.14 -3.23
N GLY A 114 -13.72 12.67 -4.40
CA GLY A 114 -13.79 14.11 -4.70
C GLY A 114 -12.52 14.90 -4.36
N GLU A 115 -11.52 14.26 -3.75
CA GLU A 115 -10.20 14.84 -3.53
C GLU A 115 -9.24 14.60 -4.70
N MET A 116 -8.29 15.50 -4.86
CA MET A 116 -7.28 15.50 -5.89
C MET A 116 -5.90 15.67 -5.28
N ILE A 117 -4.94 14.83 -5.70
CA ILE A 117 -3.54 15.01 -5.34
C ILE A 117 -2.96 16.10 -6.24
N THR A 118 -2.36 17.10 -5.61
CA THR A 118 -1.67 18.23 -6.23
C THR A 118 -0.17 18.11 -5.97
N GLU A 119 0.63 19.00 -6.56
CA GLU A 119 2.08 19.05 -6.27
C GLU A 119 2.37 19.35 -4.79
N GLU A 120 1.49 20.08 -4.09
CA GLU A 120 1.60 20.31 -2.64
C GLU A 120 1.41 19.02 -1.83
N SER A 121 0.51 18.15 -2.27
CA SER A 121 0.20 16.85 -1.64
C SER A 121 0.91 15.68 -2.33
N ARG A 122 1.94 15.93 -3.15
CA ARG A 122 2.76 14.90 -3.80
C ARG A 122 3.29 13.81 -2.84
N PRO A 123 3.65 14.10 -1.57
CA PRO A 123 4.04 13.05 -0.61
C PRO A 123 3.02 11.92 -0.44
N VAL A 124 1.73 12.19 -0.67
CA VAL A 124 0.65 11.17 -0.67
C VAL A 124 0.90 10.12 -1.74
N LEU A 125 1.22 10.54 -2.96
CA LEU A 125 1.54 9.63 -4.06
C LEU A 125 2.85 8.88 -3.79
N GLU A 126 3.89 9.58 -3.33
CA GLU A 126 5.20 8.97 -3.02
C GLU A 126 5.05 7.82 -2.01
N PHE A 127 4.22 8.01 -0.99
CA PHE A 127 3.94 6.99 0.00
C PHE A 127 3.20 5.78 -0.58
N LEU A 128 2.18 6.00 -1.41
CA LEU A 128 1.45 4.90 -2.07
C LEU A 128 2.36 4.11 -3.02
N GLN A 129 3.22 4.79 -3.78
CA GLN A 129 4.19 4.16 -4.68
C GLN A 129 5.19 3.30 -3.89
N MET A 130 5.72 3.85 -2.79
CA MET A 130 6.63 3.10 -1.92
C MET A 130 5.97 1.85 -1.33
N LEU A 131 4.69 1.91 -0.93
CA LEU A 131 3.95 0.73 -0.46
C LEU A 131 3.81 -0.35 -1.55
N CYS A 132 3.61 0.05 -2.81
CA CYS A 132 3.58 -0.86 -3.95
C CYS A 132 4.95 -1.51 -4.21
N GLU A 133 6.04 -0.75 -4.04
CA GLU A 133 7.41 -1.24 -4.21
C GLU A 133 7.81 -2.22 -3.10
N ILE A 134 7.57 -1.85 -1.83
CA ILE A 134 7.99 -2.67 -0.68
C ILE A 134 7.24 -4.01 -0.65
N GLY A 135 5.94 -4.00 -0.97
CA GLY A 135 5.10 -5.20 -0.99
C GLY A 135 5.34 -6.14 -2.17
N ALA A 136 6.19 -5.77 -3.13
CA ALA A 136 6.55 -6.65 -4.24
C ALA A 136 7.68 -7.64 -3.92
N HIS A 137 8.38 -7.48 -2.79
CA HIS A 137 9.63 -8.19 -2.51
C HIS A 137 9.47 -9.57 -1.82
N TYR A 138 8.45 -9.72 -0.96
CA TYR A 138 8.29 -10.90 -0.11
C TYR A 138 6.88 -11.49 -0.25
N PRO A 139 6.73 -12.73 -0.76
CA PRO A 139 5.43 -13.42 -0.78
C PRO A 139 4.86 -13.53 0.64
N GLY A 140 3.60 -13.16 0.83
CA GLY A 140 2.94 -13.10 2.15
C GLY A 140 3.06 -11.76 2.88
N PHE A 141 3.76 -10.80 2.27
CA PHE A 141 3.89 -9.43 2.73
C PHE A 141 3.52 -8.44 1.62
N GLU A 142 2.46 -8.76 0.88
CA GLU A 142 1.99 -7.96 -0.24
C GLU A 142 1.47 -6.59 0.19
N THR A 143 1.46 -5.66 -0.76
CA THR A 143 0.84 -4.35 -0.60
C THR A 143 -0.66 -4.49 -0.35
N ASP A 144 -1.15 -3.84 0.71
CA ASP A 144 -2.58 -3.78 1.02
C ASP A 144 -3.06 -2.32 1.01
N ILE A 145 -3.63 -1.91 -0.12
CA ILE A 145 -4.21 -0.58 -0.31
C ILE A 145 -5.62 -0.74 -0.82
N HIS A 146 -6.59 -0.50 0.04
CA HIS A 146 -7.99 -0.45 -0.38
C HIS A 146 -8.20 0.76 -1.30
N GLY A 147 -8.80 0.54 -2.47
CA GLY A 147 -9.01 1.56 -3.49
C GLY A 147 -7.95 1.61 -4.59
N ALA A 148 -6.86 0.86 -4.44
CA ALA A 148 -5.90 0.58 -5.51
C ALA A 148 -6.00 -0.89 -5.96
N TYR A 149 -5.83 -1.13 -7.25
CA TYR A 149 -6.03 -2.45 -7.85
C TYR A 149 -4.74 -2.91 -8.53
N ARG A 150 -4.20 -4.04 -8.09
CA ARG A 150 -3.01 -4.65 -8.68
C ARG A 150 -3.34 -5.27 -10.05
N GLN A 151 -2.61 -4.85 -11.06
CA GLN A 151 -2.72 -5.33 -12.44
C GLN A 151 -1.80 -6.53 -12.69
N ALA A 152 -2.00 -7.20 -13.83
CA ALA A 152 -1.24 -8.40 -14.20
C ALA A 152 0.27 -8.14 -14.40
N ASP A 153 0.64 -6.90 -14.75
CA ASP A 153 2.03 -6.45 -14.88
C ASP A 153 2.68 -6.08 -13.54
N GLY A 154 1.94 -6.17 -12.43
CA GLY A 154 2.38 -5.80 -11.08
C GLY A 154 2.22 -4.32 -10.74
N ARG A 155 1.78 -3.47 -11.68
CA ARG A 155 1.47 -2.06 -11.43
C ARG A 155 0.09 -1.92 -10.78
N TYR A 156 -0.21 -0.73 -10.27
CA TYR A 156 -1.49 -0.45 -9.60
C TYR A 156 -2.28 0.62 -10.35
N THR A 157 -3.59 0.40 -10.45
CA THR A 157 -4.54 1.40 -10.95
C THR A 157 -5.44 1.91 -9.83
N VAL A 158 -5.93 3.14 -10.00
CA VAL A 158 -6.92 3.77 -9.12
C VAL A 158 -8.07 4.29 -9.98
N LYS A 159 -9.27 4.33 -9.39
CA LYS A 159 -10.46 4.84 -10.09
C LYS A 159 -10.61 6.34 -9.86
N VAL A 160 -10.60 7.10 -10.95
CA VAL A 160 -10.73 8.57 -10.98
C VAL A 160 -11.95 8.98 -11.80
N LEU A 161 -12.39 10.22 -11.64
CA LEU A 161 -13.42 10.81 -12.48
C LEU A 161 -12.86 11.13 -13.87
N LYS A 162 -13.65 10.88 -14.91
CA LYS A 162 -13.33 11.30 -16.28
C LYS A 162 -13.23 12.82 -16.34
N GLU A 163 -12.27 13.32 -17.10
CA GLU A 163 -12.19 14.75 -17.38
C GLU A 163 -13.39 15.17 -18.22
N GLU A 164 -14.08 16.24 -17.81
CA GLU A 164 -15.08 16.87 -18.65
C GLU A 164 -14.33 17.54 -19.81
N ASN A 165 -14.40 16.92 -20.99
CA ASN A 165 -14.02 17.57 -22.23
C ASN A 165 -14.92 18.81 -22.40
N ASN A 166 -14.48 19.97 -21.93
CA ASN A 166 -15.01 21.26 -22.36
C ASN A 166 -14.65 21.41 -23.85
N LYS A 167 -15.55 20.95 -24.72
CA LYS A 167 -15.67 21.42 -26.10
C LYS A 167 -16.69 22.54 -26.16
#